data_AF-A0A7V8W6S6-F1
#
_entry.id   AF-A0A7V8W6S6-F1
#
_cell.length_a   1.000
_cell.length_b   1.000
_cell.length_c   1.000
_cell.angle_alpha   90.00
_cell.angle_beta   90.00
_cell.angle_gamma   90.00
#
_symmetry.space_group_name_H-M   'P 1'
#
loop_
_entity.id
_entity.type
_entity.pdbx_description
1 polymer ?
#
loop_
_entity_poly.entity_id
_entity_poly.type
_entity_poly.pdbx_seq_one_letter_code
_entity_poly.pdbx_strand_id
1 'polypeptide(L)'
;VNVFAGINFDNLSQEMAQGSGEHLSSLATLMGVPVELQPQFFALVQEHFDAILQAQNATPVTMLNGLYQTMASHPAFAQLAAKG
;
A
#
# COMPACT_ATOMS: atom_id res chain seq x y z
N VAL A 1 3.18 4.98 10.01
CA VAL A 1 2.88 3.79 9.17
C VAL A 1 3.81 2.61 9.44
N ASN A 2 5.12 2.80 9.63
CA ASN A 2 6.11 1.70 9.74
C ASN A 2 5.81 0.64 10.82
N VAL A 3 5.45 1.04 12.04
CA VAL A 3 5.11 0.08 13.12
C VAL A 3 3.88 -0.75 12.76
N PHE A 4 2.84 -0.11 12.23
CA PHE A 4 1.63 -0.79 11.78
C PHE A 4 1.92 -1.77 10.65
N ALA A 5 2.70 -1.36 9.65
CA ALA A 5 3.10 -2.23 8.55
C ALA A 5 3.95 -3.42 9.01
N GLY A 6 4.81 -3.23 10.00
CA GLY A 6 5.62 -4.30 10.59
C GLY A 6 4.79 -5.36 11.31
N ILE A 7 3.82 -4.93 12.13
CA ILE A 7 2.96 -5.84 12.89
C ILE A 7 2.00 -6.61 11.96
N ASN A 8 1.48 -5.96 10.92
CA ASN A 8 0.42 -6.50 10.07
C ASN A 8 0.91 -6.99 8.71
N PHE A 9 2.22 -7.23 8.55
CA PHE A 9 2.83 -7.47 7.25
C PHE A 9 2.22 -8.63 6.46
N ASP A 10 1.98 -9.76 7.12
CA ASP A 10 1.42 -10.95 6.47
C ASP A 10 -0.03 -10.72 6.02
N ASN A 11 -0.84 -10.07 6.88
CA ASN A 11 -2.22 -9.70 6.56
C ASN A 11 -2.24 -8.67 5.41
N LEU A 12 -1.40 -7.64 5.49
CA LEU A 12 -1.27 -6.64 4.44
C LEU A 12 -0.88 -7.28 3.12
N SER A 13 0.09 -8.19 3.11
CA SER A 13 0.50 -8.89 1.90
C SER A 13 -0.66 -9.64 1.24
N GLN A 14 -1.46 -10.37 2.04
CA GLN A 14 -2.62 -11.09 1.52
C GLN A 14 -3.73 -10.15 1.04
N GLU A 15 -4.05 -9.12 1.81
CA GLU A 15 -5.10 -8.15 1.51
C GLU A 15 -4.74 -7.27 0.31
N MET A 16 -3.46 -6.95 0.12
CA MET A 16 -2.96 -6.26 -1.07
C MET A 16 -3.16 -7.12 -2.32
N ALA A 17 -2.83 -8.41 -2.27
CA ALA A 17 -3.08 -9.33 -3.39
C ALA A 17 -4.58 -9.46 -3.71
N GLN A 18 -5.43 -9.42 -2.68
CA GLN A 18 -6.89 -9.47 -2.83
C GLN A 18 -7.50 -8.13 -3.25
N GLY A 19 -6.79 -7.01 -3.08
CA GLY A 19 -7.32 -5.67 -3.29
C GLY A 19 -8.39 -5.26 -2.27
N SER A 20 -8.43 -5.90 -1.09
CA SER A 20 -9.40 -5.57 -0.04
C SER A 20 -8.98 -6.12 1.32
N GLY A 21 -9.48 -5.51 2.39
CA GLY A 21 -9.27 -5.97 3.76
C GLY A 21 -9.14 -4.83 4.77
N GLU A 22 -9.26 -5.17 6.04
CA GLU A 22 -9.31 -4.19 7.13
C GLU A 22 -7.94 -3.56 7.39
N HIS A 23 -6.85 -4.32 7.24
CA HIS A 23 -5.50 -3.82 7.43
C HIS A 23 -5.09 -2.92 6.27
N LEU A 24 -5.43 -3.30 5.04
CA LEU A 24 -5.20 -2.48 3.84
C LEU A 24 -5.98 -1.16 3.91
N SER A 25 -7.24 -1.20 4.36
CA SER A 25 -8.05 0.00 4.59
C SER A 25 -7.46 0.90 5.68
N SER A 26 -7.03 0.30 6.78
CA SER A 26 -6.35 1.02 7.86
C SER A 26 -5.04 1.65 7.40
N LEU A 27 -4.27 0.93 6.58
CA LEU A 27 -3.02 1.44 6.00
C LEU A 27 -3.30 2.65 5.09
N ALA A 28 -4.30 2.57 4.20
CA ALA A 28 -4.71 3.68 3.34
C ALA A 28 -5.04 4.94 4.16
N THR A 29 -5.81 4.76 5.22
CA THR A 29 -6.17 5.85 6.16
C THR A 29 -4.93 6.45 6.83
N LEU A 30 -4.01 5.60 7.32
CA LEU A 30 -2.76 6.06 7.95
C LEU A 30 -1.80 6.76 6.97
N MET A 31 -1.89 6.44 5.68
CA MET A 31 -1.16 7.09 4.60
C MET A 31 -1.84 8.37 4.10
N GLY A 32 -2.99 8.73 4.68
CA GLY A 32 -3.73 9.94 4.34
C GLY A 32 -4.52 9.83 3.03
N VAL A 33 -4.81 8.62 2.56
CA VAL A 33 -5.67 8.40 1.39
C VAL A 33 -7.12 8.76 1.78
N PRO A 34 -7.76 9.74 1.10
CA PRO A 34 -9.17 10.08 1.33
C PRO A 34 -10.07 8.88 1.10
N VAL A 35 -11.19 8.79 1.84
CA VAL A 35 -12.11 7.65 1.77
C VAL A 35 -12.67 7.44 0.36
N GLU A 36 -12.86 8.52 -0.37
CA GLU A 36 -13.38 8.54 -1.75
C GLU A 36 -12.37 7.95 -2.75
N LEU A 37 -11.08 7.98 -2.41
CA LEU A 37 -10.00 7.44 -3.24
C LEU A 37 -9.54 6.05 -2.78
N GLN A 38 -10.04 5.53 -1.65
CA GLN A 38 -9.66 4.20 -1.17
C GLN A 38 -9.95 3.08 -2.17
N PRO A 39 -11.10 3.03 -2.88
CA PRO A 39 -11.33 2.02 -3.90
C PRO A 39 -10.28 2.05 -5.02
N GLN A 40 -9.85 3.25 -5.44
CA GLN A 40 -8.82 3.41 -6.46
C GLN A 40 -7.44 3.02 -5.93
N PHE A 41 -7.15 3.34 -4.66
CA PHE A 41 -5.91 2.92 -4.00
C PHE A 41 -5.84 1.40 -3.89
N PHE A 42 -6.92 0.72 -3.51
CA PHE A 42 -6.94 -0.73 -3.43
C PHE A 42 -6.73 -1.40 -4.79
N ALA A 43 -7.38 -0.89 -5.84
CA ALA A 43 -7.18 -1.37 -7.20
C ALA A 43 -5.72 -1.19 -7.67
N LEU A 44 -5.12 -0.03 -7.41
CA LEU A 44 -3.72 0.25 -7.73
C LEU A 44 -2.78 -0.74 -7.02
N VAL A 45 -3.01 -0.97 -5.73
CA VAL A 45 -2.18 -1.86 -4.92
C VAL A 45 -2.30 -3.31 -5.37
N GLN A 46 -3.51 -3.75 -5.74
CA GLN A 46 -3.73 -5.08 -6.30
C GLN A 46 -3.06 -5.25 -7.66
N GLU A 47 -3.24 -4.30 -8.57
CA GLU A 47 -2.67 -4.34 -9.93
C GLU A 47 -1.14 -4.40 -9.90
N HIS A 48 -0.51 -3.70 -8.95
CA HIS A 48 0.94 -3.63 -8.81
C HIS A 48 1.49 -4.51 -7.69
N PHE A 49 0.70 -5.47 -7.19
CA PHE A 49 1.06 -6.29 -6.02
C PHE A 49 2.46 -6.92 -6.15
N ASP A 50 2.75 -7.58 -7.28
CA ASP A 50 4.05 -8.24 -7.50
C ASP A 50 5.23 -7.27 -7.48
N ALA A 51 5.01 -6.05 -8.00
CA ALA A 51 6.02 -4.98 -8.01
C ALA A 51 6.23 -4.40 -6.61
N ILE A 52 5.15 -4.26 -5.81
CA ILE A 52 5.20 -3.77 -4.44
C ILE A 52 5.90 -4.77 -3.52
N LEU A 53 5.60 -6.07 -3.64
CA LEU A 53 6.12 -7.08 -2.71
C LEU A 53 7.45 -7.71 -3.08
N GLN A 54 8.04 -7.50 -4.26
CA GLN A 54 9.32 -8.13 -4.63
C GLN A 54 9.39 -9.60 -4.19
N ALA A 55 8.57 -10.45 -4.81
CA ALA A 55 8.10 -11.80 -4.42
C ALA A 55 9.06 -12.78 -3.70
N GLN A 56 10.36 -12.50 -3.58
CA GLN A 56 11.36 -13.34 -2.92
C GLN A 56 12.02 -12.72 -1.68
N ASN A 57 11.92 -11.40 -1.44
CA ASN A 57 12.59 -10.70 -0.32
C ASN A 57 11.73 -9.58 0.29
N ALA A 58 10.41 -9.79 0.30
CA ALA A 58 9.46 -8.84 0.86
C ALA A 58 9.73 -8.62 2.36
N THR A 59 9.85 -7.36 2.77
CA THR A 59 9.90 -6.93 4.18
C THR A 59 8.89 -5.80 4.35
N PRO A 60 8.47 -5.47 5.58
CA PRO A 60 7.58 -4.33 5.80
C PRO A 60 8.13 -3.02 5.21
N VAL A 61 9.45 -2.83 5.29
CA VAL A 61 10.13 -1.63 4.78
C VAL A 61 10.15 -1.63 3.24
N THR A 62 10.51 -2.74 2.61
CA THR A 62 10.55 -2.82 1.14
C THR A 62 9.16 -2.74 0.53
N MET A 63 8.15 -3.33 1.17
CA MET A 63 6.74 -3.17 0.81
C MET A 63 6.30 -1.71 0.85
N LEU A 64 6.57 -0.99 1.96
CA LEU A 64 6.21 0.43 2.06
C LEU A 64 6.90 1.28 1.00
N ASN A 65 8.19 1.02 0.74
CA ASN A 65 8.92 1.73 -0.31
C ASN A 65 8.32 1.45 -1.70
N GLY A 66 8.03 0.19 -2.02
CA GLY A 66 7.38 -0.18 -3.28
C GLY A 66 6.01 0.46 -3.42
N LEU A 67 5.23 0.48 -2.34
CA LEU A 67 3.93 1.12 -2.30
C LEU A 67 4.01 2.63 -2.55
N TYR A 68 4.92 3.35 -1.89
CA TYR A 68 5.12 4.78 -2.12
C TYR A 68 5.57 5.08 -3.56
N GLN A 69 6.44 4.23 -4.14
CA GLN A 69 6.85 4.35 -5.54
C GLN A 69 5.67 4.16 -6.50
N THR A 70 4.84 3.15 -6.28
CA THR A 70 3.62 2.93 -7.07
C THR A 70 2.66 4.11 -6.94
N MET A 71 2.43 4.63 -5.73
CA MET A 71 1.60 5.81 -5.52
C MET A 71 2.16 7.06 -6.20
N ALA A 72 3.47 7.27 -6.18
CA ALA A 72 4.12 8.39 -6.85
C ALA A 72 3.93 8.37 -8.37
N SER A 73 3.80 7.17 -8.96
CA SER A 73 3.57 6.99 -10.39
C SER A 73 2.12 7.27 -10.83
N HIS A 74 1.18 7.37 -9.89
CA HIS A 74 -0.24 7.53 -10.16
C HIS A 74 -0.71 8.97 -9.82
N PRO A 75 -1.26 9.75 -10.77
CA PRO A 75 -1.57 11.16 -10.57
C PRO A 75 -2.45 11.48 -9.35
N ALA A 76 -3.41 10.59 -9.03
CA ALA A 76 -4.29 10.77 -7.87
C ALA A 76 -3.57 10.69 -6.52
N PHE A 77 -2.38 10.07 -6.46
CA PHE A 77 -1.66 9.78 -5.21
C PHE A 77 -0.27 10.43 -5.12
N ALA A 78 0.23 11.03 -6.21
CA ALA A 78 1.58 11.59 -6.27
C ALA A 78 1.89 12.61 -5.14
N GLN A 79 0.92 13.46 -4.78
CA GLN A 79 1.10 14.43 -3.68
C GLN A 79 1.11 13.78 -2.29
N LEU A 80 0.44 12.65 -2.11
CA LEU A 80 0.46 11.88 -0.86
C LEU A 80 1.78 11.11 -0.74
N ALA A 81 2.25 10.53 -1.84
CA ALA A 81 3.50 9.80 -1.90
C ALA A 81 4.71 10.67 -1.53
N ALA A 82 4.71 11.95 -1.93
CA ALA A 82 5.80 12.89 -1.60
C ALA A 82 5.92 13.25 -0.10
N LYS A 83 4.97 12.83 0.73
CA LYS A 83 4.95 13.10 2.18
C LYS A 83 5.38 11.90 3.04
N GLY A 84 5.51 10.72 2.44
CA GLY A 84 5.92 9.48 3.09
C GLY A 84 7.39 9.18 2.90
#